data_AF-A0A7V9HBC6-F1
#
_entry.id   AF-A0A7V9HBC6-F1
#
_cell.length_a   1.000
_cell.length_b   1.000
_cell.length_c   1.000
_cell.angle_alpha   90.00
_cell.angle_beta   90.00
_cell.angle_gamma   90.00
#
_symmetry.space_group_name_H-M   'P 1'
#
loop_
_entity.id
_entity.type
_entity.pdbx_description
1 polymer ?
#
loop_
_entity_poly.entity_id
_entity_poly.type
_entity_poly.pdbx_seq_one_letter_code
_entity_poly.pdbx_strand_id
1 'polypeptide(L)'
;KLEVARAAVAAGATLVNDVSALRHDPGMAAFVAEHDLDCCLMHMLGEPRTMQSDPRYGDVVSEVKAFLEERLAFAVREGVREERILLDPGFGFGKTLEHNLELLRRIGELTALGRPVVVGVSRKSFIGRITGRDVAGRGVGTAAANVLAYERGARVFRIHDVAVTRDALAMANATLPHPCSHPTTTPTTTRRT
;
A
#
# COMPACT_ATOMS: atom_id res chain seq x y z
N LYS A 1 11.32 -4.55 14.45
CA LYS A 1 12.61 -4.35 15.16
C LYS A 1 12.69 -2.90 15.57
N LEU A 2 12.25 -2.63 16.80
CA LEU A 2 12.20 -1.30 17.38
C LEU A 2 13.60 -0.68 17.49
N GLU A 3 14.62 -1.48 17.77
CA GLU A 3 16.01 -1.05 17.85
C GLU A 3 16.50 -0.45 16.52
N VAL A 4 16.09 -1.03 15.39
CA VAL A 4 16.41 -0.53 14.05
C VAL A 4 15.62 0.75 13.75
N ALA A 5 14.34 0.80 14.12
CA ALA A 5 13.51 1.98 13.92
C ALA A 5 14.05 3.19 14.70
N ARG A 6 14.46 2.99 15.97
CA ARG A 6 15.09 4.04 16.79
C ARG A 6 16.34 4.60 16.13
N ALA A 7 17.23 3.73 15.66
CA ALA A 7 18.45 4.16 14.98
C ALA A 7 18.16 4.90 13.67
N ALA A 8 17.19 4.42 12.87
CA ALA A 8 16.80 5.05 11.61
C ALA A 8 16.18 6.44 11.82
N VAL A 9 15.30 6.59 12.81
CA VAL A 9 14.66 7.87 13.15
C VAL A 9 15.69 8.86 13.71
N ALA A 10 16.62 8.40 14.55
CA ALA A 10 17.74 9.24 14.99
C ALA A 10 18.62 9.73 13.83
N ALA A 11 18.67 8.97 12.72
CA ALA A 11 19.34 9.35 11.48
C ALA A 11 18.46 10.17 10.51
N GLY A 12 17.23 10.53 10.90
CA GLY A 12 16.32 11.39 10.12
C GLY A 12 15.24 10.67 9.32
N ALA A 13 15.04 9.36 9.50
CA ALA A 13 13.91 8.67 8.88
C ALA A 13 12.58 9.16 9.49
N THR A 14 11.60 9.45 8.63
CA THR A 14 10.26 9.94 9.02
C THR A 14 9.14 8.91 8.81
N LEU A 15 9.47 7.76 8.23
CA LEU A 15 8.53 6.69 7.89
C LEU A 15 9.05 5.33 8.34
N VAL A 16 8.20 4.56 9.02
CA VAL A 16 8.42 3.16 9.33
C VAL A 16 7.59 2.29 8.39
N ASN A 17 8.27 1.53 7.53
CA ASN A 17 7.63 0.51 6.70
C ASN A 17 7.78 -0.87 7.35
N ASP A 18 6.74 -1.32 8.06
CA ASP A 18 6.76 -2.57 8.80
C ASP A 18 5.96 -3.67 8.08
N VAL A 19 6.69 -4.62 7.50
CA VAL A 19 6.14 -5.80 6.82
C VAL A 19 5.30 -6.71 7.72
N SER A 20 5.41 -6.56 9.05
CA SER A 20 4.61 -7.29 10.02
C SER A 20 3.31 -6.58 10.40
N ALA A 21 3.12 -5.34 9.94
CA ALA A 21 2.04 -4.44 10.36
C ALA A 21 1.97 -4.28 11.89
N LEU A 22 3.12 -4.00 12.54
CA LEU A 22 3.25 -3.78 13.98
C LEU A 22 2.96 -5.02 14.85
N ARG A 23 2.94 -6.23 14.26
CA ARG A 23 2.65 -7.47 15.01
C ARG A 23 3.88 -8.08 15.67
N HIS A 24 5.07 -7.85 15.12
CA HIS A 24 6.29 -8.51 15.62
C HIS A 24 6.87 -7.87 16.88
N ASP A 25 6.75 -6.56 17.02
CA ASP A 25 7.43 -5.79 18.07
C ASP A 25 6.39 -4.93 18.81
N PRO A 26 5.99 -5.31 20.04
CA PRO A 26 4.92 -4.63 20.76
C PRO A 26 5.18 -3.14 21.02
N GLY A 27 6.45 -2.73 21.10
CA GLY A 27 6.80 -1.33 21.34
C GLY A 27 6.81 -0.46 20.08
N MET A 28 6.66 -1.05 18.89
CA MET A 28 6.74 -0.31 17.62
C MET A 28 5.59 0.69 17.45
N ALA A 29 4.36 0.33 17.81
CA ALA A 29 3.20 1.20 17.64
C ALA A 29 3.32 2.46 18.50
N ALA A 30 3.62 2.29 19.79
CA ALA A 30 3.86 3.40 20.71
C ALA A 30 5.01 4.30 20.24
N PHE A 31 6.10 3.73 19.74
CA PHE A 31 7.22 4.49 19.19
C PHE A 31 6.83 5.32 17.97
N VAL A 32 6.07 4.74 17.04
CA VAL A 32 5.56 5.47 15.86
C VAL A 32 4.66 6.63 16.30
N ALA A 33 3.79 6.41 17.29
CA ALA A 33 2.90 7.44 17.83
C ALA A 33 3.67 8.57 18.54
N GLU A 34 4.58 8.22 19.44
CA GLU A 34 5.40 9.17 20.22
C GLU A 34 6.22 10.11 19.32
N HIS A 35 6.76 9.56 18.23
CA HIS A 35 7.62 10.31 17.30
C HIS A 35 6.87 10.89 16.10
N ASP A 36 5.55 10.75 16.05
CA ASP A 36 4.70 11.31 14.99
C ASP A 36 5.16 10.90 13.58
N LEU A 37 5.46 9.60 13.41
CA LEU A 37 6.02 9.05 12.18
C LEU A 37 4.94 8.56 11.22
N ASP A 38 5.23 8.60 9.92
CA ASP A 38 4.43 7.87 8.94
C ASP A 38 4.63 6.35 9.11
N CYS A 39 3.57 5.58 8.92
CA CYS A 39 3.60 4.13 9.12
C CYS A 39 2.95 3.39 7.96
N CYS A 40 3.68 2.47 7.35
CA CYS A 40 3.13 1.58 6.33
C CYS A 40 2.88 0.19 6.93
N LEU A 41 1.61 -0.21 6.92
CA LEU A 41 1.13 -1.51 7.41
C LEU A 41 0.94 -2.46 6.23
N MET A 42 1.69 -3.57 6.22
CA MET A 42 1.63 -4.54 5.11
C MET A 42 0.93 -5.84 5.48
N HIS A 43 0.09 -6.34 4.57
CA HIS A 43 -0.43 -7.70 4.65
C HIS A 43 0.62 -8.73 4.23
N MET A 44 0.81 -9.76 5.06
CA MET A 44 1.56 -10.97 4.73
C MET A 44 0.86 -12.19 5.32
N LEU A 45 0.63 -13.21 4.48
CA LEU A 45 0.14 -14.52 4.92
C LEU A 45 1.34 -15.41 5.25
N GLY A 46 1.33 -16.03 6.44
CA GLY A 46 2.44 -16.85 6.92
C GLY A 46 3.70 -16.05 7.21
N GLU A 47 4.84 -16.74 7.26
CA GLU A 47 6.15 -16.13 7.48
C GLU A 47 6.98 -16.09 6.19
N PRO A 48 7.95 -15.17 6.04
CA PRO A 48 8.71 -15.03 4.81
C PRO A 48 9.35 -16.32 4.27
N ARG A 49 9.67 -17.27 5.15
CA ARG A 49 10.28 -18.56 4.78
C ARG A 49 9.27 -19.60 4.28
N THR A 50 8.01 -19.53 4.69
CA THR A 50 6.99 -20.57 4.45
C THR A 50 5.80 -20.07 3.63
N MET A 51 5.66 -18.74 3.47
CA MET A 51 4.48 -18.10 2.88
C MET A 51 4.16 -18.55 1.45
N GLN A 52 5.16 -19.04 0.70
CA GLN A 52 4.97 -19.46 -0.70
C GLN A 52 4.66 -20.95 -0.88
N SER A 53 4.62 -21.74 0.20
CA SER A 53 4.47 -23.20 0.09
C SER A 53 3.07 -23.61 -0.37
N ASP A 54 2.01 -23.00 0.19
CA ASP A 54 0.61 -23.26 -0.19
C ASP A 54 -0.31 -22.11 0.28
N PRO A 55 -0.19 -20.91 -0.31
CA PRO A 55 -1.01 -19.77 0.10
C PRO A 55 -2.46 -19.98 -0.36
N ARG A 56 -3.39 -20.07 0.60
CA ARG A 56 -4.82 -20.24 0.36
C ARG A 56 -5.61 -19.04 0.89
N TYR A 57 -6.54 -18.58 0.06
CA TYR A 57 -7.54 -17.59 0.40
C TYR A 57 -8.88 -18.08 -0.15
N GLY A 58 -9.98 -17.79 0.52
CA GLY A 58 -11.32 -17.87 -0.06
C GLY A 58 -11.55 -16.70 -1.01
N ASP A 59 -11.28 -15.48 -0.55
CA ASP A 59 -11.19 -14.26 -1.38
C ASP A 59 -10.03 -13.41 -0.89
N VAL A 60 -8.94 -13.42 -1.65
CA VAL A 60 -7.70 -12.70 -1.30
C VAL A 60 -7.94 -11.21 -1.06
N VAL A 61 -8.85 -10.57 -1.78
CA VAL A 61 -9.05 -9.12 -1.68
C VAL A 61 -9.81 -8.81 -0.42
N SER A 62 -10.89 -9.55 -0.15
CA SER A 62 -11.71 -9.39 1.04
C SER A 62 -10.89 -9.68 2.31
N GLU A 63 -10.08 -10.73 2.32
CA GLU A 63 -9.24 -11.09 3.46
C GLU A 63 -8.11 -10.09 3.69
N VAL A 64 -7.43 -9.63 2.62
CA VAL A 64 -6.40 -8.58 2.73
C VAL A 64 -7.01 -7.27 3.22
N LYS A 65 -8.20 -6.90 2.73
CA LYS A 65 -8.92 -5.71 3.18
C LYS A 65 -9.24 -5.79 4.66
N ALA A 66 -9.87 -6.88 5.10
CA ALA A 66 -10.25 -7.08 6.51
C ALA A 66 -9.03 -7.05 7.44
N PHE A 67 -7.91 -7.66 7.03
CA PHE A 67 -6.66 -7.56 7.77
C PHE A 67 -6.17 -6.12 7.87
N LEU A 68 -6.09 -5.39 6.76
CA LEU A 68 -5.59 -4.01 6.75
C LEU A 68 -6.48 -3.07 7.57
N GLU A 69 -7.79 -3.27 7.53
CA GLU A 69 -8.76 -2.54 8.35
C GLU A 69 -8.56 -2.81 9.85
N GLU A 70 -8.35 -4.08 10.25
CA GLU A 70 -8.02 -4.42 11.64
C GLU A 70 -6.70 -3.77 12.08
N ARG A 71 -5.66 -3.84 11.25
CA ARG A 71 -4.35 -3.25 11.57
C ARG A 71 -4.39 -1.73 11.64
N LEU A 72 -5.16 -1.09 10.76
CA LEU A 72 -5.44 0.34 10.82
C LEU A 72 -6.08 0.71 12.15
N ALA A 73 -7.17 0.02 12.53
CA ALA A 73 -7.86 0.26 13.79
C ALA A 73 -6.95 0.00 15.00
N PHE A 74 -6.11 -1.02 14.96
CA PHE A 74 -5.10 -1.27 15.99
C PHE A 74 -4.11 -0.09 16.13
N ALA A 75 -3.49 0.35 15.04
CA ALA A 75 -2.50 1.42 15.08
C ALA A 75 -3.10 2.73 15.61
N VAL A 76 -4.34 3.06 15.22
CA VAL A 76 -5.06 4.23 15.74
C VAL A 76 -5.33 4.11 17.24
N ARG A 77 -5.74 2.93 17.74
CA ARG A 77 -5.92 2.71 19.18
C ARG A 77 -4.62 2.88 19.99
N GLU A 78 -3.48 2.52 19.39
CA GLU A 78 -2.15 2.71 19.99
C GLU A 78 -1.64 4.16 19.87
N GLY A 79 -2.44 5.08 19.35
CA GLY A 79 -2.14 6.52 19.28
C GLY A 79 -1.47 6.98 17.99
N VAL A 80 -1.30 6.11 16.99
CA VAL A 80 -0.80 6.54 15.67
C VAL A 80 -1.88 7.34 14.97
N ARG A 81 -1.56 8.56 14.55
CA ARG A 81 -2.50 9.41 13.80
C ARG A 81 -2.93 8.72 12.51
N GLU A 82 -4.23 8.62 12.29
CA GLU A 82 -4.78 7.90 11.15
C GLU A 82 -4.25 8.46 9.82
N GLU A 83 -4.10 9.78 9.72
CA GLU A 83 -3.56 10.47 8.53
C GLU A 83 -2.13 10.08 8.15
N ARG A 84 -1.37 9.51 9.09
CA ARG A 84 0.01 9.04 8.90
C ARG A 84 0.11 7.58 8.48
N ILE A 85 -1.02 6.88 8.38
CA ILE A 85 -1.04 5.45 8.06
C ILE A 85 -1.22 5.24 6.55
N LEU A 86 -0.36 4.38 6.01
CA LEU A 86 -0.38 3.83 4.66
C LEU A 86 -0.66 2.32 4.72
N LEU A 87 -1.29 1.79 3.67
CA LEU A 87 -1.70 0.38 3.60
C LEU A 87 -1.03 -0.31 2.41
N ASP A 88 -0.34 -1.42 2.63
CA ASP A 88 0.29 -2.24 1.58
C ASP A 88 -0.37 -3.63 1.52
N PRO A 89 -0.98 -4.03 0.39
CA PRO A 89 -1.58 -5.35 0.23
C PRO A 89 -0.55 -6.49 0.21
N GLY A 90 0.74 -6.19 0.16
CA GLY A 90 1.83 -7.15 0.19
C GLY A 90 1.81 -8.07 -1.01
N PHE A 91 1.85 -7.51 -2.22
CA PHE A 91 1.99 -8.31 -3.45
C PHE A 91 3.12 -9.34 -3.29
N GLY A 92 2.94 -10.58 -3.70
CA GLY A 92 3.98 -11.62 -3.61
C GLY A 92 4.39 -12.01 -2.18
N PHE A 93 3.67 -11.57 -1.14
CA PHE A 93 3.86 -12.03 0.24
C PHE A 93 2.73 -13.00 0.61
N GLY A 94 3.00 -14.29 0.39
CA GLY A 94 2.04 -15.37 0.60
C GLY A 94 0.87 -15.35 -0.37
N LYS A 95 1.15 -15.20 -1.67
CA LYS A 95 0.13 -15.01 -2.72
C LYS A 95 0.61 -15.63 -4.03
N THR A 96 -0.26 -16.40 -4.69
CA THR A 96 -0.03 -16.96 -6.04
C THR A 96 -0.05 -15.87 -7.11
N LEU A 97 0.22 -16.24 -8.36
CA LEU A 97 0.08 -15.33 -9.51
C LEU A 97 -1.34 -14.76 -9.59
N GLU A 98 -2.33 -15.64 -9.47
CA GLU A 98 -3.76 -15.35 -9.58
C GLU A 98 -4.19 -14.41 -8.45
N HIS A 99 -3.74 -14.66 -7.22
CA HIS A 99 -3.99 -13.78 -6.07
C HIS A 99 -3.43 -12.37 -6.28
N ASN A 100 -2.22 -12.25 -6.85
CA ASN A 100 -1.62 -10.95 -7.13
C ASN A 100 -2.37 -10.19 -8.23
N LEU A 101 -2.82 -10.90 -9.28
CA LEU A 101 -3.60 -10.29 -10.34
C LEU A 101 -4.96 -9.82 -9.84
N GLU A 102 -5.62 -10.63 -9.01
CA GLU A 102 -6.90 -10.29 -8.41
C GLU A 102 -6.81 -9.06 -7.50
N LEU A 103 -5.76 -8.97 -6.68
CA LEU A 103 -5.49 -7.76 -5.88
C LEU A 103 -5.26 -6.52 -6.74
N LEU A 104 -4.52 -6.64 -7.84
CA LEU A 104 -4.29 -5.49 -8.73
C LEU A 104 -5.58 -5.08 -9.44
N ARG A 105 -6.42 -6.06 -9.81
CA ARG A 105 -7.71 -5.85 -10.47
C ARG A 105 -8.70 -5.12 -9.56
N ARG A 106 -8.74 -5.49 -8.28
CA ARG A 106 -9.69 -4.98 -7.27
C ARG A 106 -9.05 -4.04 -6.24
N ILE A 107 -7.90 -3.44 -6.54
CA ILE A 107 -7.19 -2.56 -5.61
C ILE A 107 -8.03 -1.36 -5.14
N GLY A 108 -9.05 -0.97 -5.93
CA GLY A 108 -10.04 0.03 -5.55
C GLY A 108 -10.80 -0.28 -4.26
N GLU A 109 -10.97 -1.56 -3.91
CA GLU A 109 -11.59 -1.95 -2.64
C GLU A 109 -10.71 -1.67 -1.42
N LEU A 110 -9.39 -1.61 -1.62
CA LEU A 110 -8.42 -1.26 -0.59
C LEU A 110 -8.26 0.26 -0.47
N THR A 111 -8.28 0.97 -1.59
CA THR A 111 -8.22 2.45 -1.58
C THR A 111 -9.49 3.05 -0.96
N ALA A 112 -10.62 2.32 -1.01
CA ALA A 112 -11.84 2.65 -0.29
C ALA A 112 -11.70 2.64 1.24
N LEU A 113 -10.60 2.12 1.81
CA LEU A 113 -10.29 2.23 3.25
C LEU A 113 -9.86 3.66 3.66
N GLY A 114 -9.82 4.61 2.71
CA GLY A 114 -9.56 6.03 3.01
C GLY A 114 -8.10 6.38 3.29
N ARG A 115 -7.19 5.40 3.19
CA ARG A 115 -5.75 5.57 3.42
C ARG A 115 -4.95 5.38 2.13
N PRO A 116 -3.80 6.07 1.96
CA PRO A 116 -2.93 5.85 0.81
C PRO A 116 -2.50 4.38 0.70
N VAL A 117 -2.81 3.78 -0.45
CA VAL A 117 -2.38 2.40 -0.76
C VAL A 117 -1.01 2.42 -1.43
N VAL A 118 -0.10 1.59 -0.89
CA VAL A 118 1.26 1.36 -1.38
C VAL A 118 1.28 0.19 -2.35
N VAL A 119 1.92 0.34 -3.49
CA VAL A 119 2.04 -0.69 -4.52
C VAL A 119 3.50 -0.98 -4.78
N GLY A 120 3.93 -2.16 -4.36
CA GLY A 120 5.30 -2.65 -4.57
C GLY A 120 5.38 -3.79 -5.56
N VAL A 121 4.99 -3.63 -6.83
CA VAL A 121 5.00 -4.74 -7.83
C VAL A 121 6.32 -4.92 -8.58
N SER A 122 7.30 -4.04 -8.34
CA SER A 122 8.52 -3.93 -9.15
C SER A 122 9.34 -5.22 -9.22
N ARG A 123 9.66 -5.64 -10.46
CA ARG A 123 10.46 -6.84 -10.81
C ARG A 123 9.91 -8.17 -10.29
N LYS A 124 8.67 -8.21 -9.78
CA LYS A 124 8.10 -9.44 -9.24
C LYS A 124 7.93 -10.51 -10.32
N SER A 125 8.04 -11.77 -9.88
CA SER A 125 8.01 -12.96 -10.74
C SER A 125 6.76 -13.03 -11.61
N PHE A 126 5.62 -12.57 -11.11
CA PHE A 126 4.35 -12.58 -11.82
C PHE A 126 4.39 -11.75 -13.12
N ILE A 127 5.09 -10.61 -13.13
CA ILE A 127 5.26 -9.79 -14.34
C ILE A 127 6.01 -10.58 -15.40
N GLY A 128 7.12 -11.22 -15.01
CA GLY A 128 7.90 -12.06 -15.93
C GLY A 128 7.11 -13.25 -16.47
N ARG A 129 6.26 -13.88 -15.65
CA ARG A 129 5.38 -14.98 -16.08
C ARG A 129 4.36 -14.54 -17.14
N ILE A 130 3.85 -13.31 -17.05
CA ILE A 130 2.86 -12.77 -17.99
C ILE A 130 3.52 -12.27 -19.27
N THR A 131 4.63 -11.53 -19.14
CA THR A 131 5.25 -10.84 -20.29
C THR A 131 6.33 -11.67 -20.98
N GLY A 132 6.70 -12.84 -20.44
CA GLY A 132 7.82 -13.65 -20.92
C GLY A 132 9.19 -12.98 -20.74
N ARG A 133 9.32 -11.98 -19.85
CA ARG A 133 10.56 -11.22 -19.65
C ARG A 133 11.34 -11.71 -18.43
N ASP A 134 12.67 -11.71 -18.56
CA ASP A 134 13.59 -11.88 -17.46
C ASP A 134 13.52 -10.69 -16.48
N VAL A 135 14.30 -10.73 -15.40
CA VAL A 135 14.23 -9.69 -14.34
C VAL A 135 14.60 -8.31 -14.90
N ALA A 136 15.57 -8.23 -15.80
CA ALA A 136 16.03 -6.98 -16.41
C ALA A 136 14.96 -6.36 -17.31
N GLY A 137 14.22 -7.18 -18.07
CA GLY A 137 13.17 -6.75 -18.99
C GLY A 137 11.80 -6.41 -18.37
N ARG A 138 11.65 -6.43 -17.03
CA ARG A 138 10.36 -6.22 -16.34
C ARG A 138 9.97 -4.75 -16.14
N GLY A 139 10.79 -3.80 -16.56
CA GLY A 139 10.54 -2.36 -16.34
C GLY A 139 9.19 -1.89 -16.90
N VAL A 140 8.92 -2.17 -18.18
CA VAL A 140 7.67 -1.77 -18.85
C VAL A 140 6.44 -2.43 -18.21
N GLY A 141 6.51 -3.73 -17.93
CA GLY A 141 5.41 -4.44 -17.25
C GLY A 141 5.15 -3.90 -15.83
N THR A 142 6.21 -3.48 -15.12
CA THR A 142 6.08 -2.82 -13.82
C THR A 142 5.38 -1.47 -13.95
N ALA A 143 5.78 -0.64 -14.92
CA ALA A 143 5.15 0.66 -15.16
C ALA A 143 3.68 0.51 -15.53
N ALA A 144 3.34 -0.43 -16.41
CA ALA A 144 1.95 -0.73 -16.77
C ALA A 144 1.11 -1.13 -15.55
N ALA A 145 1.62 -2.03 -14.70
CA ALA A 145 0.93 -2.42 -13.47
C ALA A 145 0.73 -1.24 -12.50
N ASN A 146 1.72 -0.36 -12.37
CA ASN A 146 1.61 0.83 -11.52
C ASN A 146 0.61 1.86 -12.07
N VAL A 147 0.54 2.06 -13.39
CA VAL A 147 -0.48 2.93 -14.01
C VAL A 147 -1.89 2.40 -13.75
N LEU A 148 -2.11 1.09 -13.92
CA LEU A 148 -3.40 0.47 -13.61
C LEU A 148 -3.79 0.60 -12.14
N ALA A 149 -2.82 0.50 -11.23
CA ALA A 149 -3.06 0.73 -9.80
C ALA A 149 -3.35 2.20 -9.48
N TYR A 150 -2.63 3.12 -10.13
CA TYR A 150 -2.81 4.57 -9.98
C TYR A 150 -4.20 5.03 -10.41
N GLU A 151 -4.64 4.55 -11.58
CA GLU A 151 -5.99 4.75 -12.12
C GLU A 151 -7.07 4.31 -11.11
N ARG A 152 -6.80 3.21 -10.39
CA ARG A 152 -7.71 2.64 -9.38
C ARG A 152 -7.53 3.23 -7.97
N GLY A 153 -6.77 4.32 -7.84
CA GLY A 153 -6.68 5.08 -6.59
C GLY A 153 -5.41 4.87 -5.76
N ALA A 154 -4.48 3.99 -6.16
CA ALA A 154 -3.20 3.86 -5.45
C ALA A 154 -2.37 5.15 -5.58
N ARG A 155 -1.60 5.51 -4.55
CA ARG A 155 -0.87 6.79 -4.50
C ARG A 155 0.61 6.68 -4.18
N VAL A 156 1.06 5.54 -3.65
CA VAL A 156 2.47 5.33 -3.29
C VAL A 156 3.00 4.12 -4.04
N PHE A 157 4.13 4.26 -4.72
CA PHE A 157 4.71 3.22 -5.57
C PHE A 157 6.14 2.91 -5.15
N ARG A 158 6.38 1.66 -4.72
CA ARG A 158 7.72 1.19 -4.35
C ARG A 158 8.35 0.47 -5.54
N ILE A 159 9.36 1.10 -6.12
CA ILE A 159 9.94 0.71 -7.42
C ILE A 159 11.47 0.74 -7.43
N HIS A 160 12.08 -0.08 -8.28
CA HIS A 160 13.54 -0.06 -8.53
C HIS A 160 13.93 0.85 -9.70
N ASP A 161 13.07 0.92 -10.73
CA ASP A 161 13.29 1.76 -11.92
C ASP A 161 12.36 2.99 -11.84
N VAL A 162 12.92 4.07 -11.31
CA VAL A 162 12.18 5.31 -11.04
C VAL A 162 11.83 6.04 -12.32
N ALA A 163 12.77 6.18 -13.26
CA ALA A 163 12.59 6.98 -14.45
C ALA A 163 11.40 6.48 -15.29
N VAL A 164 11.39 5.19 -15.62
CA VAL A 164 10.35 4.60 -16.47
C VAL A 164 8.97 4.67 -15.82
N THR A 165 8.88 4.40 -14.52
CA THR A 165 7.59 4.46 -13.81
C THR A 165 7.11 5.89 -13.64
N ARG A 166 8.01 6.84 -13.33
CA ARG A 166 7.66 8.26 -13.16
C ARG A 166 7.07 8.81 -14.45
N ASP A 167 7.70 8.54 -15.60
CA ASP A 167 7.23 9.04 -16.88
C ASP A 167 5.84 8.45 -17.23
N ALA A 168 5.64 7.15 -16.97
CA ALA A 168 4.34 6.50 -17.14
C ALA A 168 3.25 7.09 -16.23
N LEU A 169 3.55 7.33 -14.95
CA LEU A 169 2.62 7.93 -13.99
C LEU A 169 2.36 9.41 -14.30
N ALA A 170 3.34 10.16 -14.81
CA ALA A 170 3.15 11.53 -15.26
C ALA A 170 2.16 11.60 -16.43
N MET A 171 2.29 10.69 -17.40
CA MET A 171 1.31 10.57 -18.49
C MET A 171 -0.08 10.17 -17.99
N ALA A 172 -0.17 9.22 -17.06
CA ALA A 172 -1.44 8.83 -16.45
C ALA A 172 -2.09 9.99 -15.69
N ASN A 173 -1.33 10.74 -14.89
CA ASN A 173 -1.82 11.90 -14.15
C ASN A 173 -2.33 13.01 -15.10
N ALA A 174 -1.70 13.19 -16.26
CA ALA A 174 -2.12 14.19 -17.25
C ALA A 174 -3.39 13.80 -18.05
N THR A 175 -3.80 12.54 -18.02
CA THR A 175 -4.88 12.01 -18.88
C THR A 175 -6.07 11.45 -18.11
N LEU A 176 -5.86 10.98 -16.88
CA LEU A 176 -6.92 10.43 -16.05
C LEU A 176 -7.71 11.54 -15.36
N PRO A 177 -9.03 11.36 -15.21
CA PRO A 177 -9.83 12.31 -14.47
C PRO A 177 -9.36 12.38 -13.01
N HIS A 178 -9.15 13.59 -12.51
CA HIS A 178 -8.98 13.78 -11.07
C HIS A 178 -10.31 13.44 -10.39
N PRO A 179 -10.30 12.63 -9.31
CA PRO A 179 -11.52 12.45 -8.53
C PRO A 179 -11.99 13.83 -8.09
N CYS A 180 -13.20 14.22 -8.50
CA CYS A 180 -13.78 15.51 -8.17
C CYS A 180 -13.69 15.71 -6.65
N SER A 181 -12.89 16.67 -6.22
CA SER A 181 -13.02 17.26 -4.90
C SER A 181 -14.40 17.94 -4.88
N HIS A 182 -15.39 17.30 -4.25
CA HIS A 182 -16.66 17.97 -3.98
C HIS A 182 -16.36 19.26 -3.18
N PRO A 183 -16.77 20.44 -3.65
CA PRO A 183 -16.75 21.63 -2.82
C PRO A 183 -17.80 21.43 -1.72
N THR A 184 -17.36 21.14 -0.51
CA THR A 184 -18.21 21.25 0.69
C THR A 184 -18.46 22.74 0.93
N THR A 185 -19.53 23.28 0.38
CA THR A 185 -20.16 24.52 0.90
C THR A 185 -21.54 24.73 0.27
N THR A 186 -22.58 24.39 1.03
CA THR A 186 -23.87 25.07 0.89
C THR A 186 -23.91 26.15 1.96
N PRO A 187 -24.01 27.45 1.63
CA PRO A 187 -24.28 28.45 2.64
C PRO A 187 -25.74 28.29 3.10
N THR A 188 -25.92 28.00 4.38
CA THR A 188 -27.20 28.09 5.07
C THR A 188 -27.73 29.51 4.92
N THR A 189 -28.68 29.70 4.01
CA THR A 189 -29.43 30.95 3.92
C THR A 189 -30.47 30.94 5.02
N THR A 190 -30.12 31.47 6.19
CA THR A 190 -31.11 31.76 7.24
C THR A 190 -31.93 32.95 6.78
N ARG A 191 -33.11 32.67 6.20
CA ARG A 191 -34.17 33.65 5.96
C ARG A 191 -35.37 33.26 6.81
N ARG A 192 -35.74 34.14 7.74
CA ARG A 192 -37.00 34.29 8.52
C ARG A 192 -36.61 34.92 9.85
N THR A 193 -37.19 36.00 10.35
CA THR A 193 -38.26 36.92 9.95
C THR A 193 -38.07 38.14 10.82
#